data_AF-A0A852P4V9-F1
#
_entry.id   AF-A0A852P4V9-F1
#
_cell.length_a   1.000
_cell.length_b   1.000
_cell.length_c   1.000
_cell.angle_alpha   90.00
_cell.angle_beta   90.00
_cell.angle_gamma   90.00
#
_symmetry.space_group_name_H-M   'P 1'
#
loop_
_entity.id
_entity.type
_entity.pdbx_description
1 polymer ?
#
loop_
_entity_poly.entity_id
_entity_poly.type
_entity_poly.pdbx_seq_one_letter_code
_entity_poly.pdbx_strand_id
1 'polypeptide(L)'
;DIGAGWQRLEQAEKGHEEWLLTELRRLERLDHLAEKFRQKASIHEGWTEGKEVALRDRDSGTASLAQVRALLRKHEAFESDLAAHQDRVEQIAAIAQELNELDYYDSPSVNARCQKICDQWDLLGSLTHSRREALEKTEKQLETIDELHLEYAKRAAPFNNWMESAMEDLQDMFIVHTIEEIQGLIAAHDQFKSTLPDADKEREAILGIQREAQRIADLHGIQLPGNNPYTSVTPQIINSKWERVQQLVPKRDQALQEEQNRQNSNEHLRRQFGSQANRVGPWIQTKMEEIGRISIEMNGTLEDQLNHLKEYEENIVEYKPNLELLEQQHQLVQEALIFDNQHSNYTMEHLRVGWEQLLTTIARTINEVENQILTRDAKGISQEQMQEFRASFNHFDKDHGGSLGPEEFKACLISLGYDVENDRQGDAEFQRIMAVVDPNGSGIVTFQAFIDFMSRETTDTDTAEQVINSFRVLAGDKNYITAAELRRELPAAQAEYCIARMAPYPGPDAIPGALDYKSFSTALYGESDL
;
A
#
# COMPACT_ATOMS: atom_id res chain seq x y z
N ASP A 1 5.57 95.91 117.23
CA ASP A 1 4.20 95.41 117.40
C ASP A 1 4.24 93.88 117.36
N ILE A 2 3.89 93.24 118.48
CA ILE A 2 3.94 91.78 118.66
C ILE A 2 2.87 91.10 117.77
N GLY A 3 1.74 91.77 117.50
CA GLY A 3 0.67 91.22 116.67
C GLY A 3 1.10 90.95 115.22
N ALA A 4 1.85 91.88 114.61
CA ALA A 4 2.40 91.70 113.26
C ALA A 4 3.55 90.67 113.19
N GLY A 5 4.19 90.35 114.32
CA GLY A 5 5.15 89.25 114.43
C GLY A 5 4.45 87.89 114.51
N TRP A 6 3.37 87.82 115.29
CA TRP A 6 2.53 86.63 115.42
C TRP A 6 1.84 86.25 114.10
N GLN A 7 1.27 87.22 113.36
CA GLN A 7 0.67 86.96 112.04
C GLN A 7 1.67 86.44 111.01
N ARG A 8 2.93 86.91 111.04
CA ARG A 8 3.99 86.39 110.16
C ARG A 8 4.39 84.96 110.50
N LEU A 9 4.40 84.61 111.79
CA LEU A 9 4.61 83.24 112.24
C LEU A 9 3.45 82.33 111.79
N GLU A 10 2.21 82.75 111.98
CA GLU A 10 1.01 82.00 111.58
C GLU A 10 0.94 81.77 110.05
N GLN A 11 1.32 82.76 109.24
CA GLN A 11 1.47 82.60 107.79
C GLN A 11 2.59 81.62 107.41
N ALA A 12 3.71 81.64 108.13
CA ALA A 12 4.82 80.72 107.90
C ALA A 12 4.45 79.28 108.29
N GLU A 13 3.75 79.08 109.41
CA GLU A 13 3.22 77.77 109.84
C GLU A 13 2.22 77.22 108.83
N LYS A 14 1.28 78.05 108.34
CA LYS A 14 0.34 77.65 107.29
C LYS A 14 1.05 77.30 105.97
N GLY A 15 2.06 78.07 105.59
CA GLY A 15 2.88 77.78 104.41
C GLY A 15 3.69 76.49 104.57
N HIS A 16 4.17 76.19 105.78
CA HIS A 16 4.86 74.94 106.08
C HIS A 16 3.91 73.73 106.03
N GLU A 17 2.69 73.86 106.55
CA GLU A 17 1.64 72.83 106.46
C GLU A 17 1.24 72.55 105.00
N GLU A 18 1.02 73.59 104.20
CA GLU A 18 0.72 73.46 102.77
C GLU A 18 1.87 72.79 102.00
N TRP A 19 3.12 73.15 102.32
CA TRP A 19 4.31 72.51 101.75
C TRP A 19 4.39 71.02 102.14
N LEU A 20 4.22 70.69 103.43
CA LEU A 20 4.24 69.31 103.93
C LEU A 20 3.18 68.45 103.23
N LEU A 21 1.94 68.94 103.10
CA LEU A 21 0.87 68.23 102.42
C LEU A 21 1.15 68.02 100.92
N THR A 22 1.79 69.00 100.28
CA THR A 22 2.16 68.91 98.86
C THR A 22 3.29 67.91 98.65
N GLU A 23 4.28 67.93 99.54
CA GLU A 23 5.44 67.05 99.49
C GLU A 23 5.06 65.60 99.82
N LEU A 24 4.19 65.37 100.80
CA LEU A 24 3.65 64.03 101.10
C LEU A 24 2.91 63.44 99.89
N ARG A 25 2.05 64.21 99.22
CA ARG A 25 1.36 63.76 98.00
C ARG A 25 2.33 63.49 96.86
N ARG A 26 3.40 64.28 96.72
CA ARG A 26 4.45 64.07 95.73
C ARG A 26 5.17 62.75 95.97
N LEU A 27 5.59 62.50 97.21
CA LEU A 27 6.30 61.27 97.61
C LEU A 27 5.41 60.02 97.45
N GLU A 28 4.15 60.08 97.86
CA GLU A 28 3.19 58.98 97.65
C GLU A 28 3.00 58.65 96.15
N ARG A 29 2.89 59.69 95.31
CA ARG A 29 2.79 59.51 93.86
C ARG A 29 4.07 58.90 93.27
N LEU A 30 5.24 59.36 93.71
CA LEU A 30 6.53 58.82 93.28
C LEU A 30 6.67 57.33 93.60
N ASP A 31 6.33 56.92 94.82
CA ASP A 31 6.40 55.50 95.21
C ASP A 31 5.45 54.64 94.38
N HIS A 32 4.24 55.13 94.13
CA HIS A 32 3.27 54.42 93.29
C HIS A 32 3.74 54.28 91.83
N LEU A 33 4.25 55.36 91.24
CA LEU A 33 4.77 55.36 89.87
C LEU A 33 6.02 54.48 89.73
N ALA A 34 6.93 54.52 90.70
CA ALA A 34 8.15 53.71 90.69
C ALA A 34 7.82 52.22 90.77
N GLU A 35 6.87 51.82 91.62
CA GLU A 35 6.43 50.42 91.69
C GLU A 35 5.73 49.99 90.40
N LYS A 36 4.85 50.84 89.85
CA LYS A 36 4.18 50.60 88.57
C LYS A 36 5.17 50.46 87.41
N PHE A 37 6.22 51.28 87.39
CA PHE A 37 7.32 51.18 86.42
C PHE A 37 8.03 49.84 86.54
N ARG A 38 8.46 49.44 87.74
CA ARG A 38 9.16 48.15 87.97
C ARG A 38 8.33 46.96 87.48
N GLN A 39 7.05 46.93 87.83
CA GLN A 39 6.14 45.85 87.44
C GLN A 39 5.97 45.78 85.92
N LYS A 40 5.64 46.91 85.28
CA LYS A 40 5.44 46.96 83.83
C LYS A 40 6.71 46.62 83.05
N ALA A 41 7.86 47.16 83.48
CA ALA A 41 9.16 46.89 82.87
C ALA A 41 9.53 45.40 82.98
N SER A 42 9.38 44.78 84.16
CA SER A 42 9.70 43.36 84.35
C SER A 42 8.81 42.43 83.52
N ILE A 43 7.52 42.75 83.40
CA ILE A 43 6.59 41.96 82.56
C ILE A 43 6.94 42.11 81.07
N HIS A 44 7.36 43.30 80.64
CA HIS A 44 7.80 43.51 79.27
C HIS A 44 9.08 42.75 78.94
N GLU A 45 10.10 42.85 79.81
CA GLU A 45 11.37 42.12 79.65
C GLU A 45 11.18 40.60 79.63
N GLY A 46 10.31 40.06 80.48
CA GLY A 46 9.96 38.63 80.44
C GLY A 46 9.24 38.21 79.16
N TRP A 47 8.55 39.13 78.48
CA TRP A 47 7.93 38.86 77.18
C TRP A 47 8.90 39.00 76.00
N THR A 48 9.94 39.84 76.10
CA THR A 48 10.96 40.00 75.05
C THR A 48 12.03 38.92 75.06
N GLU A 49 12.19 38.22 76.18
CA GLU A 49 13.16 37.14 76.34
C GLU A 49 13.05 36.08 75.23
N GLY A 50 14.17 35.79 74.55
CA GLY A 50 14.26 34.78 73.48
C GLY A 50 13.71 35.18 72.10
N LYS A 51 12.94 36.26 71.98
CA LYS A 51 12.31 36.68 70.71
C LYS A 51 13.31 37.13 69.65
N GLU A 52 14.36 37.83 70.04
CA GLU A 52 15.43 38.23 69.13
C GLU A 52 16.12 37.02 68.49
N VAL A 53 16.31 35.94 69.25
CA VAL A 53 16.95 34.70 68.76
C VAL A 53 16.03 34.02 67.75
N ALA A 54 14.74 33.90 68.07
CA ALA A 54 13.75 33.30 67.17
C ALA A 54 13.61 34.09 65.85
N LEU A 55 13.68 35.42 65.90
CA LEU A 55 13.59 36.27 64.70
C LEU A 55 14.81 36.12 63.79
N ARG A 56 16.00 35.87 64.37
CA ARG A 56 17.25 35.69 63.63
C ARG A 56 17.41 34.31 62.99
N ASP A 57 16.56 33.35 63.34
CA ASP A 57 16.67 31.98 62.83
C ASP A 57 16.42 31.93 61.32
N ARG A 58 17.23 31.15 60.59
CA ARG A 58 17.20 31.10 59.11
C ARG A 58 16.56 29.80 58.60
N ASP A 59 15.34 29.52 59.06
CA ASP A 59 14.59 28.32 58.71
C ASP A 59 14.15 28.24 57.22
N SER A 60 14.24 29.33 56.47
CA SER A 60 13.66 29.44 55.12
C SER A 60 14.49 28.79 54.01
N GLY A 61 15.79 28.53 54.21
CA GLY A 61 16.68 28.06 53.15
C GLY A 61 16.41 26.63 52.66
N THR A 62 15.76 25.80 53.48
CA THR A 62 15.44 24.39 53.17
C THR A 62 13.94 24.12 53.12
N ALA A 63 13.11 25.16 53.20
CA ALA A 63 11.67 25.03 53.35
C ALA A 63 10.96 24.95 51.99
N SER A 64 9.99 24.04 51.87
CA SER A 64 9.08 23.99 50.72
C SER A 64 8.14 25.20 50.69
N LEU A 65 7.51 25.48 49.55
CA LEU A 65 6.56 26.60 49.40
C LEU A 65 5.45 26.56 50.46
N ALA A 66 4.91 25.37 50.76
CA ALA A 66 3.90 25.21 51.81
C ALA A 66 4.45 25.51 53.21
N GLN A 67 5.71 25.18 53.48
CA GLN A 67 6.37 25.46 54.75
C GLN A 67 6.63 26.97 54.90
N VAL A 68 7.12 27.65 53.86
CA VAL A 68 7.35 29.11 53.89
C VAL A 68 6.03 29.87 54.09
N ARG A 69 4.95 29.47 53.41
CA ARG A 69 3.60 30.02 53.64
C ARG A 69 3.10 29.84 55.06
N ALA A 70 3.38 28.67 55.66
CA ALA A 70 3.04 28.43 57.06
C ALA A 70 3.88 29.30 58.01
N LEU A 71 5.16 29.53 57.70
CA LEU A 71 6.03 30.43 58.46
C LEU A 71 5.57 31.89 58.38
N LEU A 72 5.13 32.36 57.20
CA LEU A 72 4.57 33.71 57.02
C LEU A 72 3.33 33.92 57.88
N ARG A 73 2.38 32.97 57.89
CA ARG A 73 1.19 33.07 58.75
C ARG A 73 1.54 33.09 60.25
N LYS A 74 2.54 32.32 60.66
CA LYS A 74 3.05 32.36 62.04
C LYS A 74 3.70 33.71 62.36
N HIS A 75 4.40 34.29 61.38
CA HIS A 75 5.03 35.60 61.51
C HIS A 75 4.01 36.74 61.58
N GLU A 76 2.93 36.69 60.81
CA GLU A 76 1.79 37.63 60.91
C GLU A 76 1.15 37.61 62.29
N ALA A 77 0.97 36.42 62.88
CA ALA A 77 0.47 36.29 64.25
C ALA A 77 1.43 36.92 65.28
N PHE A 78 2.75 36.76 65.07
CA PHE A 78 3.76 37.41 65.88
C PHE A 78 3.74 38.95 65.73
N GLU A 79 3.58 39.47 64.51
CA GLU A 79 3.44 40.92 64.25
C GLU A 79 2.21 41.51 64.96
N SER A 80 1.10 40.77 64.99
CA SER A 80 -0.09 41.18 65.75
C SER A 80 0.15 41.19 67.26
N ASP A 81 0.87 40.19 67.81
CA ASP A 81 1.25 40.15 69.24
C ASP A 81 2.20 41.30 69.57
N LEU A 82 3.18 41.58 68.69
CA LEU A 82 4.09 42.71 68.80
C LEU A 82 3.31 44.03 68.81
N ALA A 83 2.39 44.25 67.88
CA ALA A 83 1.59 45.47 67.84
C ALA A 83 0.76 45.68 69.13
N ALA A 84 0.22 44.62 69.73
CA ALA A 84 -0.52 44.70 71.00
C ALA A 84 0.34 45.12 72.19
N HIS A 85 1.66 44.95 72.10
CA HIS A 85 2.62 45.33 73.15
C HIS A 85 3.15 46.76 73.02
N GLN A 86 2.83 47.48 71.94
CA GLN A 86 3.24 48.87 71.70
C GLN A 86 2.80 49.81 72.83
N ASP A 87 1.51 49.78 73.20
CA ASP A 87 0.95 50.61 74.28
C ASP A 87 1.66 50.37 75.62
N ARG A 88 2.14 49.15 75.87
CA ARG A 88 2.90 48.84 77.10
C ARG A 88 4.24 49.58 77.13
N VAL A 89 4.95 49.65 76.01
CA VAL A 89 6.22 50.36 75.91
C VAL A 89 6.02 51.87 76.06
N GLU A 90 4.99 52.41 75.41
CA GLU A 90 4.61 53.83 75.53
C GLU A 90 4.25 54.20 76.97
N GLN A 91 3.51 53.35 77.68
CA GLN A 91 3.20 53.55 79.09
C GLN A 91 4.44 53.48 80.00
N ILE A 92 5.38 52.57 79.73
CA ILE A 92 6.64 52.50 80.49
C ILE A 92 7.45 53.79 80.31
N ALA A 93 7.54 54.29 79.08
CA ALA A 93 8.21 55.54 78.76
C ALA A 93 7.53 56.77 79.40
N ALA A 94 6.20 56.84 79.34
CA ALA A 94 5.42 57.92 79.96
C ALA A 94 5.59 57.94 81.50
N ILE A 95 5.57 56.76 82.16
CA ILE A 95 5.80 56.67 83.61
C ILE A 95 7.24 57.08 83.95
N ALA A 96 8.23 56.67 83.16
CA ALA A 96 9.62 57.08 83.35
C ALA A 96 9.78 58.60 83.22
N GLN A 97 9.12 59.22 82.24
CA GLN A 97 9.11 60.67 82.07
C GLN A 97 8.46 61.37 83.28
N GLU A 98 7.30 60.88 83.73
CA GLU A 98 6.61 61.45 84.90
C GLU A 98 7.45 61.34 86.19
N LEU A 99 8.19 60.25 86.37
CA LEU A 99 9.15 60.09 87.47
C LEU A 99 10.30 61.11 87.40
N ASN A 100 10.77 61.45 86.18
CA ASN A 100 11.78 62.49 85.99
C ASN A 100 11.23 63.89 86.31
N GLU A 101 10.03 64.21 85.85
CA GLU A 101 9.38 65.52 86.09
C GLU A 101 9.13 65.79 87.58
N LEU A 102 8.98 64.71 88.37
CA LEU A 102 8.82 64.77 89.82
C LEU A 102 10.15 64.67 90.58
N ASP A 103 11.32 64.76 89.93
CA ASP A 103 12.65 64.67 90.57
C ASP A 103 12.82 63.41 91.44
N TYR A 104 12.45 62.23 90.91
CA TYR A 104 12.64 60.96 91.61
C TYR A 104 14.13 60.66 91.87
N TYR A 105 14.46 60.14 93.06
CA TYR A 105 15.86 59.96 93.49
C TYR A 105 16.67 58.98 92.63
N ASP A 106 16.02 57.96 92.07
CA ASP A 106 16.65 56.92 91.22
C ASP A 106 16.24 57.05 89.74
N SER A 107 15.89 58.27 89.32
CA SER A 107 15.65 58.63 87.92
C SER A 107 16.75 58.11 86.96
N PRO A 108 18.06 58.15 87.28
CA PRO A 108 19.09 57.62 86.39
C PRO A 108 18.93 56.13 86.05
N SER A 109 18.59 55.29 87.03
CA SER A 109 18.41 53.85 86.82
C SER A 109 17.12 53.55 86.05
N VAL A 110 16.04 54.28 86.36
CA VAL A 110 14.76 54.20 85.64
C VAL A 110 14.96 54.56 84.17
N ASN A 111 15.66 55.66 83.87
CA ASN A 111 15.95 56.09 82.50
C ASN A 111 16.83 55.09 81.76
N ALA A 112 17.90 54.59 82.40
CA ALA A 112 18.77 53.58 81.79
C ALA A 112 18.01 52.29 81.45
N ARG A 113 17.07 51.86 82.30
CA ARG A 113 16.21 50.69 82.03
C ARG A 113 15.18 50.97 80.95
N CYS A 114 14.52 52.12 80.99
CA CYS A 114 13.56 52.53 79.96
C CYS A 114 14.23 52.62 78.58
N GLN A 115 15.42 53.21 78.50
CA GLN A 115 16.18 53.30 77.26
C GLN A 115 16.50 51.91 76.69
N LYS A 116 16.97 50.97 77.52
CA LYS A 116 17.21 49.59 77.07
C LYS A 116 15.96 48.92 76.51
N ILE A 117 14.81 49.15 77.14
CA ILE A 117 13.52 48.62 76.68
C ILE A 117 13.16 49.23 75.31
N CYS A 118 13.29 50.54 75.15
CA CYS A 118 13.04 51.21 73.88
C CYS A 118 14.01 50.74 72.78
N ASP A 119 15.31 50.67 73.06
CA ASP A 119 16.33 50.18 72.11
C ASP A 119 16.05 48.73 71.68
N GLN A 120 15.67 47.87 72.63
CA GLN A 120 15.30 46.48 72.35
C GLN A 120 14.01 46.42 71.52
N TRP A 121 13.03 47.27 71.80
CA TRP A 121 11.79 47.35 71.05
C TRP A 121 12.02 47.75 69.59
N ASP A 122 12.82 48.78 69.36
CA ASP A 122 13.19 49.24 68.02
C ASP A 122 13.96 48.14 67.27
N LEU A 123 14.89 47.44 67.96
CA LEU A 123 15.59 46.30 67.40
C LEU A 123 14.62 45.17 67.01
N LEU A 124 13.69 44.79 67.88
CA LEU A 124 12.68 43.77 67.59
C LEU A 124 11.82 44.16 66.39
N GLY A 125 11.39 45.43 66.29
CA GLY A 125 10.68 45.95 65.13
C GLY A 125 11.48 45.78 63.83
N SER A 126 12.76 46.18 63.85
CA SER A 126 13.65 46.05 62.68
C SER A 126 13.91 44.59 62.27
N LEU A 127 14.12 43.68 63.23
CA LEU A 127 14.32 42.25 62.97
C LEU A 127 13.05 41.59 62.44
N THR A 128 11.90 41.98 62.96
CA THR A 128 10.59 41.49 62.52
C THR A 128 10.34 41.87 61.06
N HIS A 129 10.59 43.13 60.71
CA HIS A 129 10.47 43.60 59.34
C HIS A 129 11.45 42.90 58.39
N SER A 130 12.73 42.80 58.78
CA SER A 130 13.75 42.11 57.97
C SER A 130 13.43 40.63 57.74
N ARG A 131 12.90 39.94 58.77
CA ARG A 131 12.44 38.55 58.64
C ARG A 131 11.26 38.43 57.68
N ARG A 132 10.28 39.33 57.76
CA ARG A 132 9.14 39.37 56.84
C ARG A 132 9.59 39.52 55.39
N GLU A 133 10.44 40.50 55.10
CA GLU A 133 10.98 40.73 53.75
C GLU A 133 11.72 39.49 53.21
N ALA A 134 12.50 38.81 54.07
CA ALA A 134 13.21 37.60 53.69
C ALA A 134 12.26 36.42 53.38
N LEU A 135 11.21 36.25 54.18
CA LEU A 135 10.19 35.21 53.98
C LEU A 135 9.38 35.47 52.71
N GLU A 136 8.88 36.70 52.51
CA GLU A 136 8.13 37.10 51.31
C GLU A 136 8.97 36.96 50.04
N LYS A 137 10.27 37.33 50.11
CA LYS A 137 11.20 37.13 48.99
C LYS A 137 11.37 35.65 48.65
N THR A 138 11.54 34.80 49.66
CA THR A 138 11.70 33.34 49.47
C THR A 138 10.42 32.71 48.93
N GLU A 139 9.25 33.13 49.44
CA GLU A 139 7.95 32.70 48.93
C GLU A 139 7.83 33.01 47.44
N LYS A 140 8.06 34.27 47.04
CA LYS A 140 7.95 34.70 45.64
C LYS A 140 8.88 33.91 44.71
N GLN A 141 10.08 33.59 45.16
CA GLN A 141 11.02 32.76 44.39
C GLN A 141 10.50 31.33 44.21
N LEU A 142 9.97 30.72 45.28
CA LEU A 142 9.39 29.38 45.23
C LEU A 142 8.10 29.35 44.40
N GLU A 143 7.26 30.39 44.44
CA GLU A 143 6.09 30.54 43.57
C GLU A 143 6.49 30.60 42.10
N THR A 144 7.51 31.40 41.77
CA THR A 144 8.01 31.50 40.39
C THR A 144 8.52 30.14 39.88
N ILE A 145 9.25 29.40 40.73
CA ILE A 145 9.72 28.05 40.41
C ILE A 145 8.53 27.09 40.19
N ASP A 146 7.51 27.16 41.06
CA ASP A 146 6.33 26.31 40.97
C ASP A 146 5.53 26.57 39.68
N GLU A 147 5.37 27.84 39.31
CA GLU A 147 4.76 28.26 38.04
C GLU A 147 5.52 27.72 36.83
N LEU A 148 6.85 27.81 36.83
CA LEU A 148 7.70 27.25 35.77
C LEU A 148 7.59 25.72 35.70
N HIS A 149 7.56 25.03 36.85
CA HIS A 149 7.34 23.59 36.87
C HIS A 149 5.97 23.20 36.29
N LEU A 150 4.92 23.96 36.59
CA LEU A 150 3.60 23.74 36.03
C LEU A 150 3.56 24.02 34.52
N GLU A 151 4.22 25.09 34.05
CA GLU A 151 4.33 25.40 32.62
C GLU A 151 5.07 24.29 31.86
N TYR A 152 6.20 23.83 32.40
CA TYR A 152 6.93 22.69 31.86
C TYR A 152 6.01 21.48 31.72
N ALA A 153 5.27 21.12 32.78
CA ALA A 153 4.38 19.96 32.77
C ALA A 153 3.27 20.08 31.72
N LYS A 154 2.67 21.28 31.59
CA LYS A 154 1.63 21.57 30.58
C LYS A 154 2.11 21.42 29.15
N ARG A 155 3.37 21.78 28.85
CA ARG A 155 3.95 21.70 27.51
C ARG A 155 4.59 20.33 27.22
N ALA A 156 5.25 19.75 28.21
CA ALA A 156 5.90 18.45 28.09
C ALA A 156 4.91 17.31 27.82
N ALA A 157 3.71 17.33 28.40
CA ALA A 157 2.71 16.28 28.20
C ALA A 157 2.26 16.13 26.73
N PRO A 158 1.73 17.17 26.05
CA PRO A 158 1.34 17.05 24.65
C PRO A 158 2.54 16.81 23.74
N PHE A 159 3.71 17.40 24.03
CA PHE A 159 4.93 17.16 23.26
C PHE A 159 5.40 15.70 23.36
N ASN A 160 5.30 15.10 24.56
CA ASN A 160 5.60 13.68 24.77
C ASN A 160 4.68 12.79 23.94
N ASN A 161 3.37 13.07 23.94
CA ASN A 161 2.41 12.29 23.16
C ASN A 161 2.66 12.45 21.66
N TRP A 162 2.99 13.66 21.20
CA TRP A 162 3.38 13.89 19.80
C TRP A 162 4.59 13.04 19.41
N MET A 163 5.62 12.95 20.25
CA MET A 163 6.78 12.10 19.98
C MET A 163 6.42 10.61 19.94
N GLU A 164 5.51 10.15 20.82
CA GLU A 164 5.02 8.76 20.80
C GLU A 164 4.29 8.44 19.49
N SER A 165 3.32 9.27 19.10
CA SER A 165 2.60 9.10 17.83
C SER A 165 3.53 9.18 16.62
N ALA A 166 4.48 10.13 16.62
CA ALA A 166 5.47 10.22 15.54
C ALA A 166 6.33 8.95 15.43
N MET A 167 6.74 8.34 16.55
CA MET A 167 7.46 7.08 16.53
C MET A 167 6.61 5.93 15.98
N GLU A 168 5.32 5.87 16.33
CA GLU A 168 4.38 4.87 15.79
C GLU A 168 4.23 5.04 14.27
N ASP A 169 3.95 6.25 13.78
CA ASP A 169 3.76 6.54 12.36
C ASP A 169 5.01 6.25 11.52
N LEU A 170 6.20 6.59 12.04
CA LEU A 170 7.48 6.33 11.35
C LEU A 170 7.77 4.83 11.23
N GLN A 171 7.26 4.02 12.16
CA GLN A 171 7.44 2.57 12.19
C GLN A 171 6.28 1.80 11.56
N ASP A 172 5.23 2.49 11.11
CA ASP A 172 4.03 1.85 10.57
C ASP A 172 4.33 1.07 9.28
N MET A 173 3.76 -0.11 9.15
CA MET A 173 3.96 -0.95 7.98
C MET A 173 3.01 -0.50 6.87
N PHE A 174 3.54 -0.26 5.67
CA PHE A 174 2.73 0.14 4.52
C PHE A 174 2.80 -0.89 3.41
N ILE A 175 1.68 -1.04 2.70
CA ILE A 175 1.55 -1.87 1.50
C ILE A 175 0.96 -0.98 0.42
N VAL A 176 1.65 -0.89 -0.72
CA VAL A 176 1.28 -0.05 -1.85
C VAL A 176 1.39 -0.86 -3.14
N HIS A 177 0.54 -0.55 -4.11
CA HIS A 177 0.43 -1.26 -5.38
C HIS A 177 0.58 -0.34 -6.60
N THR A 178 0.65 0.97 -6.36
CA THR A 178 0.79 1.98 -7.42
C THR A 178 1.84 3.03 -7.09
N ILE A 179 2.32 3.74 -8.12
CA ILE A 179 3.26 4.84 -7.96
C ILE A 179 2.61 6.02 -7.24
N GLU A 180 1.34 6.28 -7.49
CA GLU A 180 0.59 7.38 -6.89
C GLU A 180 0.44 7.19 -5.36
N GLU A 181 0.21 5.96 -4.91
CA GLU A 181 0.10 5.64 -3.48
C GLU A 181 1.42 5.92 -2.74
N ILE A 182 2.55 5.43 -3.28
CA ILE A 182 3.86 5.64 -2.65
C ILE A 182 4.28 7.12 -2.71
N GLN A 183 3.97 7.84 -3.79
CA GLN A 183 4.19 9.29 -3.87
C GLN A 183 3.38 10.06 -2.82
N GLY A 184 2.14 9.63 -2.55
CA GLY A 184 1.33 10.18 -1.47
C GLY A 184 1.97 9.99 -0.10
N LEU A 185 2.52 8.80 0.19
CA LEU A 185 3.23 8.53 1.45
C LEU A 185 4.53 9.34 1.57
N ILE A 186 5.29 9.49 0.49
CA ILE A 186 6.50 10.33 0.46
C ILE A 186 6.13 11.79 0.74
N ALA A 187 5.10 12.33 0.09
CA ALA A 187 4.65 13.70 0.32
C ALA A 187 4.19 13.92 1.76
N ALA A 188 3.45 12.97 2.34
CA ALA A 188 3.06 13.03 3.75
C ALA A 188 4.28 13.01 4.69
N HIS A 189 5.29 12.19 4.39
CA HIS A 189 6.52 12.13 5.17
C HIS A 189 7.36 13.41 5.04
N ASP A 190 7.43 14.02 3.85
CA ASP A 190 8.07 15.32 3.64
C ASP A 190 7.34 16.44 4.41
N GLN A 191 6.01 16.42 4.42
CA GLN A 191 5.22 17.34 5.22
C GLN A 191 5.51 17.14 6.72
N PHE A 192 5.59 15.90 7.21
CA PHE A 192 6.00 15.61 8.58
C PHE A 192 7.40 16.16 8.88
N LYS A 193 8.38 15.91 8.01
CA LYS A 193 9.76 16.44 8.16
C LYS A 193 9.78 17.96 8.23
N SER A 194 8.90 18.65 7.50
CA SER A 194 8.80 20.12 7.54
C SER A 194 8.38 20.66 8.92
N THR A 195 7.74 19.84 9.76
CA THR A 195 7.33 20.21 11.13
C THR A 195 8.44 20.00 12.17
N LEU A 196 9.48 19.21 11.86
CA LEU A 196 10.55 18.88 12.80
C LEU A 196 11.32 20.10 13.34
N PRO A 197 11.64 21.14 12.54
CA PRO A 197 12.32 22.32 13.06
C PRO A 197 11.50 23.07 14.12
N ASP A 198 10.17 23.13 13.94
CA ASP A 198 9.30 23.78 14.91
C ASP A 198 9.10 22.91 16.15
N ALA A 199 9.06 21.58 15.99
CA ALA A 199 9.09 20.65 17.12
C ALA A 199 10.40 20.74 17.94
N ASP A 200 11.54 20.96 17.27
CA ASP A 200 12.83 21.17 17.96
C ASP A 200 12.87 22.49 18.73
N LYS A 201 12.28 23.57 18.17
CA LYS A 201 12.09 24.83 18.91
C LYS A 201 11.21 24.63 20.14
N GLU A 202 10.13 23.87 20.03
CA GLU A 202 9.26 23.55 21.17
C GLU A 202 10.02 22.75 22.23
N ARG A 203 10.81 21.75 21.83
CA ARG A 203 11.71 21.01 22.73
C ARG A 203 12.67 21.95 23.46
N GLU A 204 13.38 22.82 22.74
CA GLU A 204 14.33 23.75 23.35
C GLU A 204 13.66 24.73 24.31
N ALA A 205 12.44 25.18 24.00
CA ALA A 205 11.65 26.04 24.88
C ALA A 205 11.24 25.30 26.16
N ILE A 206 10.75 24.05 26.05
CA ILE A 206 10.41 23.20 27.20
C ILE A 206 11.63 22.98 28.09
N LEU A 207 12.77 22.60 27.51
CA LEU A 207 14.03 22.43 28.25
C LEU A 207 14.55 23.75 28.82
N GLY A 208 14.27 24.87 28.16
CA GLY A 208 14.55 26.22 28.64
C GLY A 208 13.85 26.54 29.95
N ILE A 209 12.58 26.17 30.10
CA ILE A 209 11.79 26.37 31.33
C ILE A 209 12.43 25.64 32.51
N GLN A 210 12.82 24.37 32.32
CA GLN A 210 13.48 23.61 33.38
C GLN A 210 14.84 24.21 33.77
N ARG A 211 15.62 24.69 32.78
CA ARG A 211 16.89 25.38 33.01
C ARG A 211 16.69 26.69 33.78
N GLU A 212 15.60 27.42 33.51
CA GLU A 212 15.25 28.63 34.25
C GLU A 212 14.94 28.32 35.72
N ALA A 213 14.07 27.34 35.97
CA ALA A 213 13.71 26.94 37.32
C ALA A 213 14.95 26.51 38.14
N GLN A 214 15.83 25.71 37.53
CA GLN A 214 17.09 25.31 38.16
C GLN A 214 18.00 26.51 38.43
N ARG A 215 18.11 27.45 37.49
CA ARG A 215 18.95 28.65 37.66
C ARG A 215 18.48 29.53 38.81
N ILE A 216 17.17 29.76 38.92
CA ILE A 216 16.59 30.54 40.03
C ILE A 216 16.90 29.85 41.36
N ALA A 217 16.77 28.52 41.41
CA ALA A 217 17.07 27.75 42.61
C ALA A 217 18.55 27.84 43.00
N ASP A 218 19.47 27.65 42.05
CA ASP A 218 20.91 27.71 42.27
C ASP A 218 21.36 29.11 42.74
N LEU A 219 20.84 30.18 42.10
CA LEU A 219 21.16 31.57 42.43
C LEU A 219 20.74 31.95 43.86
N HIS A 220 19.70 31.30 44.38
CA HIS A 220 19.12 31.60 45.69
C HIS A 220 19.40 30.52 46.75
N GLY A 221 20.18 29.49 46.41
CA GLY A 221 20.52 28.40 47.33
C GLY A 221 19.32 27.54 47.75
N ILE A 222 18.27 27.51 46.92
CA ILE A 222 17.06 26.73 47.16
C ILE A 222 17.30 25.29 46.68
N GLN A 223 17.01 24.31 47.53
CA GLN A 223 17.06 22.91 47.12
C GLN A 223 15.75 22.50 46.48
N LEU A 224 15.77 22.28 45.16
CA LEU A 224 14.61 21.73 44.46
C LEU A 224 14.43 20.25 44.76
N PRO A 225 13.17 19.78 44.86
CA PRO A 225 12.91 18.34 44.79
C PRO A 225 13.43 17.80 43.45
N GLY A 226 14.07 16.63 43.47
CA GLY A 226 14.78 16.10 42.29
C GLY A 226 13.92 15.84 41.04
N ASN A 227 12.59 15.87 41.18
CA ASN A 227 11.63 15.73 40.08
C ASN A 227 10.54 16.81 40.16
N ASN A 228 10.00 17.17 38.99
CA ASN A 228 8.85 18.05 38.86
C ASN A 228 7.58 17.39 39.48
N PRO A 229 6.87 18.05 40.41
CA PRO A 229 5.67 17.48 41.05
C PRO A 229 4.48 17.23 40.12
N TYR A 230 4.42 17.94 38.98
CA TYR A 230 3.25 17.96 38.09
C TYR A 230 3.35 17.00 36.90
N THR A 231 4.51 16.38 36.68
CA THR A 231 4.70 15.46 35.55
C THR A 231 5.81 14.45 35.84
N SER A 232 5.64 13.24 35.32
CA SER A 232 6.69 12.21 35.29
C SER A 232 7.65 12.35 34.11
N VAL A 233 7.34 13.22 33.14
CA VAL A 233 8.15 13.41 31.92
C VAL A 233 9.36 14.27 32.24
N THR A 234 10.52 13.65 32.34
CA THR A 234 11.78 14.35 32.63
C THR A 234 12.46 14.87 31.34
N PRO A 235 13.36 15.87 31.45
CA PRO A 235 14.18 16.31 30.32
C PRO A 235 14.94 15.17 29.61
N GLN A 236 15.39 14.17 30.38
CA GLN A 236 16.08 13.00 29.84
C GLN A 236 15.14 12.11 29.00
N ILE A 237 13.88 11.97 29.41
CA ILE A 237 12.87 11.23 28.64
C ILE A 237 12.58 11.98 27.32
N ILE A 238 12.44 13.31 27.37
CA ILE A 238 12.21 14.13 26.18
C ILE A 238 13.36 13.97 25.19
N ASN A 239 14.60 14.13 25.63
CA ASN A 239 15.77 14.02 24.76
C ASN A 239 15.94 12.62 24.17
N SER A 240 15.73 11.57 24.97
CA SER A 240 15.86 10.19 24.46
C SER A 240 14.79 9.85 23.42
N LYS A 241 13.54 10.29 23.62
CA LYS A 241 12.47 10.14 22.60
C LYS A 241 12.73 10.98 21.36
N TRP A 242 13.20 12.21 21.52
CA TRP A 242 13.57 13.06 20.39
C TRP A 242 14.68 12.43 19.53
N GLU A 243 15.73 11.93 20.15
CA GLU A 243 16.81 11.21 19.46
C GLU A 243 16.26 9.98 18.72
N ARG A 244 15.31 9.26 19.31
CA ARG A 244 14.67 8.12 18.67
C ARG A 244 13.87 8.52 17.43
N VAL A 245 13.08 9.60 17.50
CA VAL A 245 12.37 10.17 16.34
C VAL A 245 13.38 10.54 15.25
N GLN A 246 14.45 11.27 15.59
CA GLN A 246 15.51 11.67 14.65
C GLN A 246 16.21 10.47 13.99
N GLN A 247 16.37 9.35 14.69
CA GLN A 247 16.92 8.11 14.11
C GLN A 247 15.94 7.37 13.20
N LEU A 248 14.64 7.51 13.41
CA LEU A 248 13.60 6.84 12.65
C LEU A 248 13.29 7.55 11.32
N VAL A 249 13.38 8.88 11.29
CA VAL A 249 13.17 9.69 10.07
C VAL A 249 13.99 9.19 8.86
N PRO A 250 15.34 9.09 8.92
CA PRO A 250 16.12 8.65 7.76
C PRO A 250 15.86 7.17 7.41
N LYS A 251 15.46 6.34 8.37
CA LYS A 251 15.07 4.95 8.10
C LYS A 251 13.75 4.89 7.33
N ARG A 252 12.80 5.77 7.68
CA ARG A 252 11.54 5.91 6.95
C ARG A 252 11.76 6.43 5.54
N ASP A 253 12.62 7.44 5.37
CA ASP A 253 13.05 7.93 4.05
C ASP A 253 13.61 6.79 3.18
N GLN A 254 14.53 5.98 3.74
CA GLN A 254 15.11 4.85 3.02
C GLN A 254 14.04 3.81 2.63
N ALA A 255 13.17 3.42 3.56
CA ALA A 255 12.12 2.44 3.28
C ALA A 255 11.15 2.93 2.20
N LEU A 256 10.74 4.20 2.23
CA LEU A 256 9.88 4.81 1.21
C LEU A 256 10.58 4.87 -0.15
N GLN A 257 11.88 5.19 -0.18
CA GLN A 257 12.65 5.25 -1.42
C GLN A 257 12.86 3.86 -2.06
N GLU A 258 13.16 2.84 -1.25
CA GLU A 258 13.26 1.45 -1.72
C GLU A 258 11.95 0.97 -2.33
N GLU A 259 10.83 1.31 -1.69
CA GLU A 259 9.50 0.98 -2.18
C GLU A 259 9.18 1.75 -3.47
N GLN A 260 9.44 3.05 -3.53
CA GLN A 260 9.27 3.85 -4.74
C GLN A 260 10.08 3.30 -5.93
N ASN A 261 11.31 2.84 -5.68
CA ASN A 261 12.13 2.20 -6.70
C ASN A 261 11.51 0.89 -7.19
N ARG A 262 10.95 0.08 -6.28
CA ARG A 262 10.21 -1.15 -6.62
C ARG A 262 8.99 -0.83 -7.49
N GLN A 263 8.18 0.17 -7.13
CA GLN A 263 7.00 0.55 -7.92
C GLN A 263 7.38 1.09 -9.30
N ASN A 264 8.45 1.88 -9.39
CA ASN A 264 8.98 2.34 -10.68
C ASN A 264 9.46 1.18 -11.56
N SER A 265 10.13 0.19 -10.97
CA SER A 265 10.54 -1.03 -11.68
C SER A 265 9.32 -1.83 -12.16
N ASN A 266 8.29 -1.97 -11.32
CA ASN A 266 7.06 -2.67 -11.66
C ASN A 266 6.33 -1.99 -12.83
N GLU A 267 6.19 -0.67 -12.79
CA GLU A 267 5.60 0.10 -13.88
C GLU A 267 6.42 0.01 -15.18
N HIS A 268 7.75 -0.05 -15.07
CA HIS A 268 8.60 -0.28 -16.23
C HIS A 268 8.33 -1.64 -16.88
N LEU A 269 8.24 -2.71 -16.08
CA LEU A 269 7.89 -4.05 -16.56
C LEU A 269 6.49 -4.08 -17.20
N ARG A 270 5.49 -3.43 -16.58
CA ARG A 270 4.14 -3.31 -17.15
C ARG A 270 4.17 -2.65 -18.53
N ARG A 271 4.91 -1.53 -18.67
CA ARG A 271 5.04 -0.83 -19.97
C ARG A 271 5.80 -1.63 -21.01
N GLN A 272 6.89 -2.31 -20.62
CA GLN A 272 7.65 -3.15 -21.54
C GLN A 272 6.78 -4.28 -22.10
N PHE A 273 6.11 -5.04 -21.22
CA PHE A 273 5.20 -6.09 -21.62
C PHE A 273 4.07 -5.52 -22.49
N GLY A 274 3.42 -4.44 -22.05
CA GLY A 274 2.29 -3.85 -22.77
C GLY A 274 2.68 -3.36 -24.17
N SER A 275 3.82 -2.69 -24.30
CA SER A 275 4.34 -2.23 -25.59
C SER A 275 4.61 -3.38 -26.56
N GLN A 276 5.11 -4.52 -26.09
CA GLN A 276 5.39 -5.67 -26.95
C GLN A 276 4.12 -6.46 -27.26
N ALA A 277 3.27 -6.69 -26.27
CA ALA A 277 1.98 -7.34 -26.43
C ALA A 277 1.09 -6.61 -27.46
N ASN A 278 1.05 -5.27 -27.40
CA ASN A 278 0.31 -4.44 -28.36
C ASN A 278 0.89 -4.45 -29.79
N ARG A 279 2.09 -5.02 -30.00
CA ARG A 279 2.66 -5.24 -31.34
C ARG A 279 2.40 -6.67 -31.81
N VAL A 280 2.64 -7.65 -30.93
CA VAL A 280 2.48 -9.08 -31.24
C VAL A 280 1.02 -9.44 -31.46
N GLY A 281 0.10 -8.95 -30.63
CA GLY A 281 -1.33 -9.26 -30.73
C GLY A 281 -1.94 -8.92 -32.10
N PRO A 282 -1.86 -7.65 -32.55
CA PRO A 282 -2.33 -7.27 -33.88
C PRO A 282 -1.61 -7.99 -35.01
N TRP A 283 -0.30 -8.25 -34.87
CA TRP A 283 0.47 -8.99 -35.88
C TRP A 283 -0.06 -10.41 -36.07
N ILE A 284 -0.35 -11.14 -34.98
CA ILE A 284 -0.96 -12.48 -35.03
C ILE A 284 -2.32 -12.42 -35.74
N GLN A 285 -3.14 -11.43 -35.39
CA GLN A 285 -4.46 -11.25 -35.99
C GLN A 285 -4.36 -10.99 -37.50
N THR A 286 -3.49 -10.07 -37.93
CA THR A 286 -3.27 -9.78 -39.35
C THR A 286 -2.79 -11.01 -40.10
N LYS A 287 -1.86 -11.80 -39.54
CA LYS A 287 -1.39 -13.04 -40.18
C LYS A 287 -2.47 -14.10 -40.29
N MET A 288 -3.32 -14.25 -39.27
CA MET A 288 -4.49 -15.14 -39.38
C MET A 288 -5.44 -14.71 -40.50
N GLU A 289 -5.74 -13.41 -40.61
CA GLU A 289 -6.62 -12.86 -41.66
C GLU A 289 -6.01 -13.01 -43.07
N GLU A 290 -4.69 -12.87 -43.21
CA GLU A 290 -3.97 -13.09 -44.47
C GLU A 290 -4.03 -14.57 -44.91
N ILE A 291 -3.79 -15.51 -43.99
CA ILE A 291 -3.92 -16.96 -44.29
C ILE A 291 -5.36 -17.29 -44.70
N GLY A 292 -6.35 -16.74 -43.97
CA GLY A 292 -7.76 -16.89 -44.33
C GLY A 292 -8.08 -16.36 -45.73
N ARG A 293 -7.48 -15.23 -46.13
CA ARG A 293 -7.65 -14.67 -47.48
C ARG A 293 -7.02 -15.52 -48.57
N ILE A 294 -5.86 -16.13 -48.38
CA ILE A 294 -5.24 -17.00 -49.41
C ILE A 294 -6.14 -18.17 -49.75
N SER A 295 -6.82 -18.71 -48.74
CA SER A 295 -7.80 -19.78 -48.93
C SER A 295 -9.05 -19.35 -49.70
N ILE A 296 -9.35 -18.04 -49.81
CA ILE A 296 -10.58 -17.51 -50.42
C ILE A 296 -10.29 -16.76 -51.74
N GLU A 297 -9.35 -15.82 -51.72
CA GLU A 297 -8.91 -14.98 -52.83
C GLU A 297 -7.83 -15.72 -53.65
N MET A 298 -8.27 -16.77 -54.34
CA MET A 298 -7.41 -17.70 -55.07
C MET A 298 -6.92 -17.15 -56.41
N ASN A 299 -5.94 -16.25 -56.38
CA ASN A 299 -5.21 -15.83 -57.57
C ASN A 299 -3.92 -16.65 -57.73
N GLY A 300 -3.90 -17.58 -58.69
CA GLY A 300 -2.69 -18.34 -59.06
C GLY A 300 -2.88 -19.86 -59.09
N THR A 301 -1.79 -20.58 -59.37
CA THR A 301 -1.76 -22.05 -59.34
C THR A 301 -1.73 -22.60 -57.91
N LEU A 302 -2.02 -23.89 -57.72
CA LEU A 302 -1.87 -24.55 -56.41
C LEU A 302 -0.42 -24.46 -55.91
N GLU A 303 0.53 -24.52 -56.83
CA GLU A 303 1.96 -24.34 -56.56
C GLU A 303 2.26 -22.92 -56.07
N ASP A 304 1.67 -21.89 -56.68
CA ASP A 304 1.83 -20.50 -56.23
C ASP A 304 1.22 -20.30 -54.84
N GLN A 305 0.03 -20.86 -54.58
CA GLN A 305 -0.60 -20.82 -53.26
C GLN A 305 0.28 -21.50 -52.20
N LEU A 306 0.81 -22.69 -52.51
CA LEU A 306 1.72 -23.41 -51.61
C LEU A 306 3.00 -22.62 -51.34
N ASN A 307 3.58 -21.99 -52.36
CA ASN A 307 4.77 -21.16 -52.22
C ASN A 307 4.50 -19.95 -51.32
N HIS A 308 3.38 -19.24 -51.52
CA HIS A 308 2.99 -18.14 -50.64
C HIS A 308 2.79 -18.61 -49.19
N LEU A 309 2.10 -19.74 -48.97
CA LEU A 309 1.90 -20.28 -47.63
C LEU A 309 3.23 -20.68 -46.96
N LYS A 310 4.18 -21.25 -47.69
CA LYS A 310 5.53 -21.54 -47.18
C LYS A 310 6.30 -20.28 -46.84
N GLU A 311 6.17 -19.22 -47.64
CA GLU A 311 6.74 -17.91 -47.32
C GLU A 311 6.11 -17.32 -46.04
N TYR A 312 4.80 -17.44 -45.86
CA TYR A 312 4.15 -17.03 -44.61
C TYR A 312 4.60 -17.87 -43.40
N GLU A 313 4.81 -19.18 -43.58
CA GLU A 313 5.34 -20.07 -42.54
C GLU A 313 6.75 -19.63 -42.12
N GLU A 314 7.64 -19.36 -43.07
CA GLU A 314 8.97 -18.82 -42.80
C GLU A 314 8.89 -17.47 -42.05
N ASN A 315 8.05 -16.55 -42.51
CA ASN A 315 7.83 -15.26 -41.81
C ASN A 315 7.32 -15.44 -40.37
N ILE A 316 6.49 -16.44 -40.10
CA ILE A 316 6.01 -16.75 -38.75
C ILE A 316 7.15 -17.31 -37.89
N VAL A 317 7.96 -18.21 -38.44
CA VAL A 317 9.14 -18.75 -37.73
C VAL A 317 10.14 -17.64 -37.42
N GLU A 318 10.39 -16.71 -38.35
CA GLU A 318 11.26 -15.56 -38.13
C GLU A 318 10.74 -14.60 -37.05
N TYR A 319 9.42 -14.51 -36.87
CA TYR A 319 8.83 -13.66 -35.85
C TYR A 319 8.82 -14.29 -34.44
N LYS A 320 9.00 -15.61 -34.33
CA LYS A 320 9.02 -16.37 -33.06
C LYS A 320 9.86 -15.75 -31.93
N PRO A 321 11.07 -15.22 -32.17
CA PRO A 321 11.88 -14.60 -31.10
C PRO A 321 11.20 -13.41 -30.41
N ASN A 322 10.28 -12.71 -31.09
CA ASN A 322 9.51 -11.63 -30.46
C ASN A 322 8.51 -12.15 -29.43
N LEU A 323 7.92 -13.33 -29.67
CA LEU A 323 7.04 -13.99 -28.70
C LEU A 323 7.85 -14.54 -27.52
N GLU A 324 9.02 -15.14 -27.78
CA GLU A 324 9.91 -15.63 -26.72
C GLU A 324 10.39 -14.50 -25.81
N LEU A 325 10.71 -13.32 -26.38
CA LEU A 325 11.02 -12.12 -25.59
C LEU A 325 9.83 -11.69 -24.72
N LEU A 326 8.61 -11.75 -25.25
CA LEU A 326 7.40 -11.42 -24.50
C LEU A 326 7.16 -12.41 -23.34
N GLU A 327 7.44 -13.70 -23.54
CA GLU A 327 7.38 -14.71 -22.48
C GLU A 327 8.39 -14.43 -21.37
N GLN A 328 9.62 -14.06 -21.72
CA GLN A 328 10.63 -13.67 -20.73
C GLN A 328 10.19 -12.43 -19.94
N GLN A 329 9.61 -11.43 -20.61
CA GLN A 329 9.06 -10.25 -19.93
C GLN A 329 7.90 -10.61 -19.01
N HIS A 330 7.00 -11.49 -19.44
CA HIS A 330 5.90 -11.98 -18.61
C HIS A 330 6.39 -12.72 -17.37
N GLN A 331 7.45 -13.54 -17.50
CA GLN A 331 8.07 -14.22 -16.38
C GLN A 331 8.58 -13.23 -15.32
N LEU A 332 9.25 -12.15 -15.74
CA LEU A 332 9.69 -11.09 -14.83
C LEU A 332 8.52 -10.37 -14.14
N VAL A 333 7.42 -10.14 -14.84
CA VAL A 333 6.18 -9.56 -14.29
C VAL A 333 5.58 -10.46 -13.21
N GLN A 334 5.55 -11.78 -13.43
CA GLN A 334 5.06 -12.76 -12.45
C GLN A 334 5.98 -12.88 -11.23
N GLU A 335 7.29 -12.91 -11.43
CA GLU A 335 8.29 -12.94 -10.35
C GLU A 335 8.22 -11.68 -9.48
N ALA A 336 7.86 -10.54 -10.08
CA ALA A 336 7.59 -9.28 -9.37
C ALA A 336 6.20 -9.23 -8.71
N LEU A 337 5.39 -10.30 -8.80
CA LEU A 337 4.04 -10.41 -8.26
C LEU A 337 3.07 -9.35 -8.81
N ILE A 338 3.22 -9.01 -10.09
CA ILE A 338 2.36 -8.05 -10.79
C ILE A 338 1.30 -8.84 -11.57
N PHE A 339 0.02 -8.59 -11.29
CA PHE A 339 -1.10 -9.34 -11.89
C PHE A 339 -1.97 -8.48 -12.82
N ASP A 340 -1.78 -7.18 -12.80
CA ASP A 340 -2.52 -6.22 -13.60
C ASP A 340 -1.59 -5.43 -14.51
N ASN A 341 -2.08 -5.08 -15.70
CA ASN A 341 -1.37 -4.22 -16.63
C ASN A 341 -2.36 -3.31 -17.35
N GLN A 342 -2.32 -2.02 -17.04
CA GLN A 342 -3.19 -1.03 -17.67
C GLN A 342 -2.72 -0.61 -19.08
N HIS A 343 -1.54 -1.04 -19.51
CA HIS A 343 -0.93 -0.63 -20.78
C HIS A 343 -1.26 -1.58 -21.94
N SER A 344 -1.96 -2.69 -21.70
CA SER A 344 -2.35 -3.65 -22.73
C SER A 344 -3.61 -4.41 -22.35
N ASN A 345 -4.50 -4.62 -23.32
CA ASN A 345 -5.66 -5.51 -23.17
C ASN A 345 -5.31 -6.98 -23.44
N TYR A 346 -4.14 -7.24 -24.03
CA TYR A 346 -3.65 -8.60 -24.27
C TYR A 346 -2.97 -9.14 -23.01
N THR A 347 -3.37 -10.35 -22.60
CA THR A 347 -2.62 -11.16 -21.62
C THR A 347 -1.73 -12.16 -22.33
N MET A 348 -0.74 -12.72 -21.63
CA MET A 348 0.16 -13.70 -22.21
C MET A 348 -0.60 -14.95 -22.70
N GLU A 349 -1.66 -15.36 -21.99
CA GLU A 349 -2.52 -16.48 -22.37
C GLU A 349 -3.23 -16.23 -23.70
N HIS A 350 -3.79 -15.03 -23.89
CA HIS A 350 -4.44 -14.66 -25.15
C HIS A 350 -3.47 -14.74 -26.33
N LEU A 351 -2.23 -14.28 -26.13
CA LEU A 351 -1.20 -14.28 -27.17
C LEU A 351 -0.66 -15.68 -27.45
N ARG A 352 -0.48 -16.53 -26.43
CA ARG A 352 -0.11 -17.95 -26.60
C ARG A 352 -1.14 -18.70 -27.41
N VAL A 353 -2.42 -18.58 -27.04
CA VAL A 353 -3.50 -19.24 -27.78
C VAL A 353 -3.57 -18.73 -29.22
N GLY A 354 -3.49 -17.42 -29.43
CA GLY A 354 -3.46 -16.84 -30.76
C GLY A 354 -2.28 -17.34 -31.60
N TRP A 355 -1.10 -17.47 -31.01
CA TRP A 355 0.10 -17.97 -31.70
C TRP A 355 -0.02 -19.45 -32.08
N GLU A 356 -0.43 -20.30 -31.14
CA GLU A 356 -0.62 -21.73 -31.39
C GLU A 356 -1.73 -21.99 -32.44
N GLN A 357 -2.79 -21.20 -32.39
CA GLN A 357 -3.85 -21.25 -33.40
C GLN A 357 -3.33 -20.80 -34.77
N LEU A 358 -2.46 -19.80 -34.84
CA LEU A 358 -1.84 -19.34 -36.09
C LEU A 358 -0.97 -20.45 -36.70
N LEU A 359 -0.10 -21.09 -35.90
CA LEU A 359 0.74 -22.21 -36.33
C LEU A 359 -0.10 -23.40 -36.82
N THR A 360 -1.16 -23.74 -36.08
CA THR A 360 -2.05 -24.84 -36.46
C THR A 360 -2.80 -24.52 -37.75
N THR A 361 -3.26 -23.27 -37.91
CA THR A 361 -4.01 -22.85 -39.11
C THR A 361 -3.13 -22.91 -40.35
N ILE A 362 -1.90 -22.36 -40.30
CA ILE A 362 -1.01 -22.41 -41.47
C ILE A 362 -0.60 -23.84 -41.82
N ALA A 363 -0.25 -24.66 -40.83
CA ALA A 363 0.09 -26.06 -41.07
C ALA A 363 -1.07 -26.84 -41.67
N ARG A 364 -2.30 -26.60 -41.20
CA ARG A 364 -3.51 -27.22 -41.76
C ARG A 364 -3.73 -26.79 -43.20
N THR A 365 -3.67 -25.49 -43.49
CA THR A 365 -3.89 -24.96 -44.85
C THR A 365 -2.79 -25.40 -45.83
N ILE A 366 -1.53 -25.51 -45.40
CA ILE A 366 -0.45 -26.10 -46.21
C ILE A 366 -0.78 -27.57 -46.54
N ASN A 367 -1.13 -28.38 -45.54
CA ASN A 367 -1.48 -29.80 -45.76
C ASN A 367 -2.70 -29.95 -46.69
N GLU A 368 -3.70 -29.08 -46.56
CA GLU A 368 -4.88 -29.07 -47.44
C GLU A 368 -4.48 -28.81 -48.90
N VAL A 369 -3.62 -27.82 -49.15
CA VAL A 369 -3.12 -27.51 -50.50
C VAL A 369 -2.23 -28.64 -51.03
N GLU A 370 -1.33 -29.20 -50.20
CA GLU A 370 -0.47 -30.32 -50.60
C GLU A 370 -1.28 -31.57 -50.99
N ASN A 371 -2.33 -31.91 -50.22
CA ASN A 371 -3.24 -33.01 -50.55
C ASN A 371 -4.02 -32.78 -51.84
N GLN A 372 -4.40 -31.53 -52.12
CA GLN A 372 -5.07 -31.18 -53.38
C GLN A 372 -4.13 -31.33 -54.58
N ILE A 373 -2.87 -30.93 -54.46
CA ILE A 373 -1.84 -31.15 -55.49
C ILE A 373 -1.66 -32.65 -55.75
N LEU A 374 -1.49 -33.45 -54.70
CA LEU A 374 -1.36 -34.91 -54.81
C LEU A 374 -2.56 -35.55 -55.50
N THR A 375 -3.78 -35.12 -55.16
CA THR A 375 -5.01 -35.65 -55.76
C THR A 375 -5.12 -35.29 -57.24
N ARG A 376 -4.79 -34.04 -57.59
CA ARG A 376 -4.73 -33.58 -58.98
C ARG A 376 -3.79 -34.46 -59.79
N ASP A 377 -2.58 -34.68 -59.26
CA ASP A 377 -1.51 -35.41 -59.95
C ASP A 377 -1.80 -36.91 -60.05
N ALA A 378 -2.32 -37.53 -58.99
CA ALA A 378 -2.66 -38.95 -58.97
C ALA A 378 -3.77 -39.33 -59.96
N LYS A 379 -4.66 -38.37 -60.26
CA LYS A 379 -5.84 -38.58 -61.10
C LYS A 379 -5.72 -37.98 -62.50
N GLY A 380 -4.59 -37.35 -62.79
CA GLY A 380 -4.34 -36.73 -64.10
C GLY A 380 -5.30 -35.57 -64.42
N ILE A 381 -5.82 -34.87 -63.40
CA ILE A 381 -6.71 -33.72 -63.59
C ILE A 381 -5.88 -32.54 -64.08
N SER A 382 -6.29 -31.87 -65.17
CA SER A 382 -5.56 -30.70 -65.66
C SER A 382 -5.70 -29.51 -64.69
N GLN A 383 -4.78 -28.55 -64.73
CA GLN A 383 -4.91 -27.34 -63.90
C GLN A 383 -6.20 -26.57 -64.19
N GLU A 384 -6.63 -26.52 -65.45
CA GLU A 384 -7.88 -25.85 -65.86
C GLU A 384 -9.12 -26.57 -65.29
N GLN A 385 -9.14 -27.91 -65.33
CA GLN A 385 -10.23 -28.71 -64.76
C GLN A 385 -10.28 -28.58 -63.23
N MET A 386 -9.12 -28.59 -62.56
CA MET A 386 -9.06 -28.39 -61.12
C MET A 386 -9.53 -26.98 -60.74
N GLN A 387 -9.16 -25.95 -61.52
CA GLN A 387 -9.66 -24.59 -61.33
C GLN A 387 -11.17 -24.50 -61.55
N GLU A 388 -11.73 -25.21 -62.54
CA GLU A 388 -13.17 -25.24 -62.81
C GLU A 388 -13.95 -25.93 -61.69
N PHE A 389 -13.50 -27.10 -61.23
CA PHE A 389 -14.10 -27.79 -60.09
C PHE A 389 -14.04 -26.93 -58.82
N ARG A 390 -12.93 -26.24 -58.59
CA ARG A 390 -12.75 -25.38 -57.41
C ARG A 390 -13.55 -24.09 -57.49
N ALA A 391 -13.63 -23.46 -58.67
CA ALA A 391 -14.45 -22.28 -58.91
C ALA A 391 -15.93 -22.60 -58.70
N SER A 392 -16.39 -23.74 -59.20
CA SER A 392 -17.75 -24.23 -58.97
C SER A 392 -17.99 -24.52 -57.49
N PHE A 393 -17.09 -25.26 -56.81
CA PHE A 393 -17.23 -25.55 -55.39
C PHE A 393 -17.29 -24.27 -54.53
N ASN A 394 -16.36 -23.33 -54.74
CA ASN A 394 -16.32 -22.06 -53.99
C ASN A 394 -17.49 -21.13 -54.30
N HIS A 395 -18.09 -21.22 -55.50
CA HIS A 395 -19.29 -20.44 -55.84
C HIS A 395 -20.49 -20.83 -54.96
N PHE A 396 -20.57 -22.11 -54.57
CA PHE A 396 -21.66 -22.65 -53.76
C PHE A 396 -21.32 -22.73 -52.25
N ASP A 397 -20.04 -22.71 -51.86
CA ASP A 397 -19.56 -22.60 -50.48
C ASP A 397 -19.69 -21.15 -49.97
N LYS A 398 -20.92 -20.75 -49.62
CA LYS A 398 -21.26 -19.37 -49.24
C LYS A 398 -20.78 -18.98 -47.84
N ASP A 399 -20.64 -19.95 -46.95
CA ASP A 399 -20.14 -19.75 -45.59
C ASP A 399 -18.62 -19.87 -45.50
N HIS A 400 -17.95 -20.22 -46.61
CA HIS A 400 -16.50 -20.39 -46.72
C HIS A 400 -15.97 -21.39 -45.69
N GLY A 401 -16.77 -22.40 -45.40
CA GLY A 401 -16.46 -23.46 -44.44
C GLY A 401 -15.49 -24.51 -45.01
N GLY A 402 -15.23 -24.49 -46.32
CA GLY A 402 -14.44 -25.51 -47.01
C GLY A 402 -15.20 -26.81 -47.20
N SER A 403 -16.52 -26.79 -47.07
CA SER A 403 -17.42 -27.95 -47.18
C SER A 403 -18.78 -27.51 -47.69
N LEU A 404 -19.40 -28.28 -48.58
CA LEU A 404 -20.74 -27.99 -49.07
C LEU A 404 -21.77 -28.77 -48.27
N GLY A 405 -22.83 -28.08 -47.81
CA GLY A 405 -24.02 -28.75 -47.30
C GLY A 405 -24.76 -29.51 -48.42
N PRO A 406 -25.73 -30.38 -48.09
CA PRO A 406 -26.41 -31.22 -49.09
C PRO A 406 -27.12 -30.38 -50.17
N GLU A 407 -27.74 -29.27 -49.78
CA GLU A 407 -28.44 -28.36 -50.71
C GLU A 407 -27.47 -27.61 -51.63
N GLU A 408 -26.31 -27.19 -51.09
CA GLU A 408 -25.27 -26.48 -51.85
C GLU A 408 -24.55 -27.43 -52.79
N PHE A 409 -24.29 -28.66 -52.34
CA PHE A 409 -23.73 -29.72 -53.16
C PHE A 409 -24.67 -30.12 -54.29
N LYS A 410 -25.98 -30.26 -54.02
CA LYS A 410 -27.00 -30.51 -55.05
C LYS A 410 -27.02 -29.38 -56.09
N ALA A 411 -26.99 -28.12 -55.65
CA ALA A 411 -26.93 -26.97 -56.56
C ALA A 411 -25.63 -26.95 -57.40
N CYS A 412 -24.50 -27.32 -56.80
CA CYS A 412 -23.21 -27.44 -57.49
C CYS A 412 -23.25 -28.51 -58.59
N LEU A 413 -23.79 -29.70 -58.31
CA LEU A 413 -23.95 -30.78 -59.29
C LEU A 413 -24.84 -30.37 -60.47
N ILE A 414 -25.97 -29.69 -60.20
CA ILE A 414 -26.86 -29.16 -61.25
C ILE A 414 -26.11 -28.15 -62.13
N SER A 415 -25.31 -27.26 -61.52
CA SER A 415 -24.52 -26.26 -62.25
C SER A 415 -23.42 -26.87 -63.12
N LEU A 416 -22.91 -28.05 -62.74
CA LEU A 416 -21.92 -28.82 -63.50
C LEU A 416 -22.56 -29.72 -64.56
N GLY A 417 -23.89 -29.73 -64.67
CA GLY A 417 -24.64 -30.45 -65.70
C GLY A 417 -25.05 -31.88 -65.34
N TYR A 418 -24.99 -32.26 -64.05
CA TYR A 418 -25.54 -33.54 -63.59
C TYR A 418 -27.07 -33.46 -63.49
N ASP A 419 -27.74 -34.50 -63.96
CA ASP A 419 -29.21 -34.57 -64.07
C ASP A 419 -29.86 -34.93 -62.72
N VAL A 420 -29.76 -34.01 -61.77
CA VAL A 420 -30.29 -34.11 -60.41
C VAL A 420 -31.49 -33.17 -60.26
N GLU A 421 -32.48 -33.31 -61.14
CA GLU A 421 -33.70 -32.49 -61.13
C GLU A 421 -34.50 -32.66 -59.82
N ASN A 422 -35.36 -31.69 -59.49
CA ASN A 422 -36.21 -31.70 -58.28
C ASN A 422 -37.42 -32.64 -58.43
N ASP A 423 -37.20 -33.83 -58.98
CA ASP A 423 -38.18 -34.89 -59.10
C ASP A 423 -37.78 -36.12 -58.24
N ARG A 424 -38.69 -37.10 -58.14
CA ARG A 424 -38.44 -38.28 -57.28
C ARG A 424 -37.27 -39.15 -57.76
N GLN A 425 -36.86 -39.02 -59.02
CA GLN A 425 -35.75 -39.79 -59.58
C GLN A 425 -34.41 -39.08 -59.34
N GLY A 426 -34.35 -37.76 -59.52
CA GLY A 426 -33.20 -36.93 -59.19
C GLY A 426 -32.88 -36.91 -57.69
N ASP A 427 -33.90 -36.93 -56.81
CA ASP A 427 -33.66 -37.06 -55.36
C ASP A 427 -33.08 -38.43 -54.97
N ALA A 428 -33.50 -39.50 -55.66
CA ALA A 428 -32.95 -40.84 -55.43
C ALA A 428 -31.51 -40.93 -55.94
N GLU A 429 -31.21 -40.28 -57.07
CA GLU A 429 -29.85 -40.19 -57.61
C GLU A 429 -28.94 -39.36 -56.71
N PHE A 430 -29.42 -38.22 -56.22
CA PHE A 430 -28.69 -37.40 -55.27
C PHE A 430 -28.34 -38.17 -54.00
N GLN A 431 -29.28 -38.96 -53.45
CA GLN A 431 -29.02 -39.78 -52.28
C GLN A 431 -27.97 -40.86 -52.54
N ARG A 432 -27.92 -41.43 -53.76
CA ARG A 432 -26.86 -42.36 -54.16
C ARG A 432 -25.51 -41.67 -54.22
N ILE A 433 -25.43 -40.52 -54.89
CA ILE A 433 -24.19 -39.74 -54.99
C ILE A 433 -23.73 -39.32 -53.59
N MET A 434 -24.65 -38.85 -52.74
CA MET A 434 -24.36 -38.45 -51.37
C MET A 434 -23.79 -39.60 -50.53
N ALA A 435 -24.30 -40.82 -50.70
CA ALA A 435 -23.76 -42.00 -50.00
C ALA A 435 -22.32 -42.35 -50.44
N VAL A 436 -21.92 -41.96 -51.66
CA VAL A 436 -20.56 -42.16 -52.17
C VAL A 436 -19.60 -41.08 -51.66
N VAL A 437 -20.04 -39.82 -51.64
CA VAL A 437 -19.19 -38.68 -51.19
C VAL A 437 -19.17 -38.48 -49.68
N ASP A 438 -20.19 -38.94 -48.97
CA ASP A 438 -20.31 -38.85 -47.51
C ASP A 438 -20.67 -40.23 -46.90
N PRO A 439 -19.77 -41.23 -46.97
CA PRO A 439 -20.06 -42.59 -46.45
C PRO A 439 -20.26 -42.62 -44.93
N ASN A 440 -19.75 -41.62 -44.22
CA ASN A 440 -19.87 -41.44 -42.78
C ASN A 440 -21.15 -40.68 -42.38
N GLY A 441 -21.95 -40.19 -43.33
CA GLY A 441 -23.21 -39.50 -43.06
C GLY A 441 -23.02 -38.21 -42.25
N SER A 442 -21.88 -37.53 -42.43
CA SER A 442 -21.54 -36.29 -41.76
C SER A 442 -22.43 -35.11 -42.19
N GLY A 443 -23.12 -35.25 -43.33
CA GLY A 443 -23.98 -34.21 -43.90
C GLY A 443 -23.21 -33.07 -44.55
N ILE A 444 -21.89 -33.21 -44.72
CA ILE A 444 -21.00 -32.22 -45.32
C ILE A 444 -20.12 -32.88 -46.38
N VAL A 445 -20.01 -32.27 -47.55
CA VAL A 445 -19.18 -32.74 -48.64
C VAL A 445 -17.92 -31.90 -48.71
N THR A 446 -16.80 -32.49 -48.31
CA THR A 446 -15.48 -31.82 -48.42
C THR A 446 -15.06 -31.69 -49.89
N PHE A 447 -14.22 -30.69 -50.18
CA PHE A 447 -13.68 -30.52 -51.53
C PHE A 447 -12.96 -31.78 -52.06
N GLN A 448 -12.30 -32.52 -51.17
CA GLN A 448 -11.64 -33.77 -51.52
C GLN A 448 -12.63 -34.85 -51.96
N ALA A 449 -13.71 -35.06 -51.21
CA ALA A 449 -14.76 -36.03 -51.55
C ALA A 449 -15.45 -35.64 -52.87
N PHE A 450 -15.65 -34.35 -53.10
CA PHE A 450 -16.18 -33.83 -54.35
C PHE A 450 -15.25 -34.15 -55.55
N ILE A 451 -13.95 -33.87 -55.44
CA ILE A 451 -12.99 -34.23 -56.49
C ILE A 451 -12.92 -35.75 -56.69
N ASP A 452 -12.99 -36.54 -55.62
CA ASP A 452 -13.07 -38.00 -55.67
C ASP A 452 -14.22 -38.50 -56.52
N PHE A 453 -15.41 -37.93 -56.34
CA PHE A 453 -16.56 -38.25 -57.16
C PHE A 453 -16.41 -37.80 -58.61
N MET A 454 -16.12 -36.52 -58.85
CA MET A 454 -16.02 -35.95 -60.21
C MET A 454 -14.96 -36.65 -61.07
N SER A 455 -13.86 -37.07 -60.43
CA SER A 455 -12.79 -37.82 -61.11
C SER A 455 -13.15 -39.27 -61.44
N ARG A 456 -13.97 -39.95 -60.62
CA ARG A 456 -14.38 -41.34 -60.87
C ARG A 456 -15.37 -41.43 -62.03
N GLU A 457 -16.36 -40.53 -62.03
CA GLU A 457 -17.39 -40.43 -63.06
C GLU A 457 -16.82 -40.12 -64.45
N THR A 458 -15.69 -39.41 -64.50
CA THR A 458 -14.99 -39.10 -65.77
C THR A 458 -14.10 -40.26 -66.26
N THR A 459 -13.77 -41.23 -65.40
CA THR A 459 -12.90 -42.38 -65.74
C THR A 459 -13.64 -43.69 -66.06
N ASP A 460 -14.83 -43.95 -65.52
CA ASP A 460 -15.54 -45.25 -65.61
C ASP A 460 -16.38 -45.41 -66.91
N THR A 461 -15.70 -45.44 -68.07
CA THR A 461 -16.35 -45.72 -69.36
C THR A 461 -16.09 -47.12 -69.96
N ASP A 462 -15.34 -48.02 -69.30
CA ASP A 462 -15.03 -49.37 -69.81
C ASP A 462 -15.82 -50.50 -69.09
N THR A 463 -16.73 -51.21 -69.79
CA THR A 463 -17.63 -52.23 -69.20
C THR A 463 -17.22 -53.69 -69.47
N ALA A 464 -17.67 -54.63 -68.62
CA ALA A 464 -17.45 -56.08 -68.75
C ALA A 464 -17.80 -56.64 -70.15
N GLU A 465 -18.85 -56.09 -70.78
CA GLU A 465 -19.28 -56.49 -72.13
C GLU A 465 -18.25 -56.14 -73.21
N GLN A 466 -17.56 -55.01 -73.09
CA GLN A 466 -16.53 -54.61 -74.05
C GLN A 466 -15.30 -55.53 -73.96
N VAL A 467 -14.95 -55.98 -72.75
CA VAL A 467 -13.85 -56.95 -72.54
C VAL A 467 -14.23 -58.32 -73.08
N ILE A 468 -15.46 -58.78 -72.85
CA ILE A 468 -15.99 -60.03 -73.45
C ILE A 468 -15.96 -59.97 -74.98
N ASN A 469 -16.37 -58.84 -75.56
CA ASN A 469 -16.32 -58.65 -77.01
C ASN A 469 -14.88 -58.63 -77.54
N SER A 470 -13.94 -58.05 -76.80
CA SER A 470 -12.53 -58.06 -77.15
C SER A 470 -11.96 -59.49 -77.17
N PHE A 471 -12.25 -60.30 -76.14
CA PHE A 471 -11.85 -61.71 -76.13
C PHE A 471 -12.56 -62.55 -77.20
N ARG A 472 -13.81 -62.23 -77.55
CA ARG A 472 -14.53 -62.89 -78.65
C ARG A 472 -13.84 -62.68 -80.00
N VAL A 473 -13.35 -61.47 -80.25
CA VAL A 473 -12.56 -61.17 -81.45
C VAL A 473 -11.25 -61.96 -81.45
N LEU A 474 -10.53 -62.00 -80.31
CA LEU A 474 -9.29 -62.79 -80.17
C LEU A 474 -9.52 -64.29 -80.36
N ALA A 475 -10.68 -64.80 -79.94
CA ALA A 475 -11.08 -66.20 -80.09
C ALA A 475 -11.62 -66.53 -81.50
N GLY A 476 -11.70 -65.57 -82.43
CA GLY A 476 -12.27 -65.78 -83.75
C GLY A 476 -13.74 -66.24 -83.70
N ASP A 477 -14.56 -65.54 -82.91
CA ASP A 477 -15.99 -65.78 -82.69
C ASP A 477 -16.37 -67.11 -82.02
N LYS A 478 -15.38 -67.89 -81.57
CA LYS A 478 -15.61 -69.07 -80.74
C LYS A 478 -15.99 -68.67 -79.32
N ASN A 479 -16.82 -69.47 -78.67
CA ASN A 479 -17.23 -69.22 -77.28
C ASN A 479 -16.15 -69.63 -76.25
N TYR A 480 -14.99 -70.09 -76.71
CA TYR A 480 -13.83 -70.44 -75.92
C TYR A 480 -12.56 -69.90 -76.57
N ILE A 481 -11.51 -69.72 -75.79
CA ILE A 481 -10.17 -69.35 -76.28
C ILE A 481 -9.15 -70.39 -75.82
N THR A 482 -8.11 -70.65 -76.59
CA THR A 482 -7.06 -71.60 -76.20
C THR A 482 -5.83 -70.89 -75.62
N ALA A 483 -5.07 -71.60 -74.79
CA ALA A 483 -3.80 -71.08 -74.26
C ALA A 483 -2.81 -70.66 -75.36
N ALA A 484 -2.86 -71.30 -76.53
CA ALA A 484 -2.02 -70.94 -77.68
C ALA A 484 -2.47 -69.61 -78.32
N GLU A 485 -3.79 -69.37 -78.40
CA GLU A 485 -4.35 -68.11 -78.92
C GLU A 485 -4.04 -66.95 -77.98
N LEU A 486 -4.20 -67.13 -76.66
CA LEU A 486 -3.82 -66.12 -75.66
C LEU A 486 -2.33 -65.78 -75.74
N ARG A 487 -1.43 -66.78 -75.84
CA ARG A 487 0.02 -66.55 -75.98
C ARG A 487 0.43 -65.92 -77.30
N ARG A 488 -0.39 -66.04 -78.34
CA ARG A 488 -0.12 -65.47 -79.67
C ARG A 488 -0.54 -64.01 -79.74
N GLU A 489 -1.70 -63.68 -79.17
CA GLU A 489 -2.32 -62.36 -79.31
C GLU A 489 -2.03 -61.41 -78.13
N LEU A 490 -1.64 -61.93 -76.96
CA LEU A 490 -1.35 -61.11 -75.78
C LEU A 490 0.14 -61.19 -75.37
N PRO A 491 0.68 -60.11 -74.75
CA PRO A 491 1.99 -60.14 -74.11
C PRO A 491 2.13 -61.32 -73.12
N ALA A 492 3.31 -61.92 -73.05
CA ALA A 492 3.54 -63.18 -72.33
C ALA A 492 3.03 -63.18 -70.88
N ALA A 493 3.21 -62.09 -70.14
CA ALA A 493 2.74 -61.99 -68.75
C ALA A 493 1.20 -61.99 -68.65
N GLN A 494 0.51 -61.32 -69.57
CA GLN A 494 -0.96 -61.25 -69.60
C GLN A 494 -1.56 -62.58 -70.07
N ALA A 495 -0.94 -63.21 -71.07
CA ALA A 495 -1.36 -64.52 -71.55
C ALA A 495 -1.31 -65.58 -70.44
N GLU A 496 -0.19 -65.68 -69.70
CA GLU A 496 -0.07 -66.62 -68.59
C GLU A 496 -1.04 -66.31 -67.44
N TYR A 497 -1.27 -65.03 -67.16
CA TYR A 497 -2.25 -64.60 -66.16
C TYR A 497 -3.68 -65.05 -66.54
N CYS A 498 -4.09 -64.83 -67.77
CA CYS A 498 -5.39 -65.29 -68.27
C CYS A 498 -5.49 -66.82 -68.24
N ILE A 499 -4.45 -67.55 -68.67
CA ILE A 499 -4.45 -69.02 -68.65
C ILE A 499 -4.57 -69.57 -67.22
N ALA A 500 -3.91 -68.93 -66.25
CA ALA A 500 -3.95 -69.37 -64.86
C ALA A 500 -5.30 -69.14 -64.17
N ARG A 501 -6.08 -68.15 -64.64
CA ARG A 501 -7.34 -67.73 -63.99
C ARG A 501 -8.61 -68.07 -64.78
N MET A 502 -8.50 -68.36 -66.07
CA MET A 502 -9.66 -68.81 -66.86
C MET A 502 -9.99 -70.26 -66.54
N ALA A 503 -11.26 -70.54 -66.26
CA ALA A 503 -11.73 -71.90 -66.07
C ALA A 503 -11.75 -72.66 -67.41
N PRO A 504 -11.66 -73.99 -67.40
CA PRO A 504 -11.87 -74.81 -68.59
C PRO A 504 -13.28 -74.61 -69.13
N TYR A 505 -13.44 -74.49 -70.45
CA TYR A 505 -14.73 -74.28 -71.08
C TYR A 505 -15.61 -75.54 -71.01
N PRO A 506 -16.83 -75.48 -70.41
CA PRO A 506 -17.67 -76.66 -70.18
C PRO A 506 -18.64 -76.98 -71.34
N GLY A 507 -18.59 -76.24 -72.45
CA GLY A 507 -19.54 -76.38 -73.56
C GLY A 507 -19.34 -77.67 -74.40
N PRO A 508 -20.37 -78.09 -75.15
CA PRO A 508 -20.34 -79.31 -75.96
C PRO A 508 -19.33 -79.28 -77.12
N ASP A 509 -18.82 -78.10 -77.50
CA ASP A 509 -17.78 -77.84 -78.48
C ASP A 509 -16.37 -77.71 -77.88
N ALA A 510 -16.20 -78.05 -76.60
CA ALA A 510 -14.92 -77.97 -75.91
C ALA A 510 -13.86 -78.89 -76.55
N ILE A 511 -12.74 -78.29 -76.95
CA ILE A 511 -11.53 -79.01 -77.35
C ILE A 511 -10.54 -79.09 -76.18
N PRO A 512 -9.59 -80.04 -76.18
CA PRO A 512 -8.56 -80.11 -75.16
C PRO A 512 -7.80 -78.78 -75.02
N GLY A 513 -7.88 -78.15 -73.85
CA GLY A 513 -7.24 -76.86 -73.57
C GLY A 513 -8.08 -75.61 -73.89
N ALA A 514 -9.40 -75.75 -74.10
CA ALA A 514 -10.33 -74.64 -74.23
C ALA A 514 -10.60 -73.94 -72.87
N LEU A 515 -10.53 -72.61 -72.85
CA LEU A 515 -10.71 -71.74 -71.69
C LEU A 515 -11.92 -70.83 -71.89
N ASP A 516 -12.66 -70.58 -70.81
CA ASP A 516 -13.84 -69.73 -70.81
C ASP A 516 -13.49 -68.28 -70.44
N TYR A 517 -13.42 -67.43 -71.47
CA TYR A 517 -13.16 -66.01 -71.27
C TYR A 517 -14.40 -65.21 -70.83
N LYS A 518 -15.61 -65.76 -70.97
CA LYS A 518 -16.85 -65.07 -70.54
C LYS A 518 -16.97 -65.10 -69.03
N SER A 519 -16.86 -66.28 -68.41
CA SER A 519 -16.85 -66.38 -66.95
C SER A 519 -15.68 -65.62 -66.33
N PHE A 520 -14.51 -65.61 -66.98
CA PHE A 520 -13.37 -64.81 -66.52
C PHE A 520 -13.64 -63.30 -66.58
N SER A 521 -14.21 -62.78 -67.66
CA SER A 521 -14.49 -61.34 -67.79
C SER A 521 -15.62 -60.90 -66.85
N THR A 522 -16.65 -61.73 -66.69
CA THR A 522 -17.70 -61.50 -65.68
C THR A 522 -17.17 -61.64 -64.25
N ALA A 523 -16.15 -62.47 -63.98
CA ALA A 523 -15.54 -62.54 -62.66
C ALA A 523 -14.58 -61.36 -62.38
N LEU A 524 -14.00 -60.75 -63.42
CA LEU A 524 -13.11 -59.59 -63.27
C LEU A 524 -13.88 -58.27 -63.11
N TYR A 525 -15.01 -58.15 -63.80
CA TYR A 525 -15.78 -56.89 -63.92
C TYR A 525 -17.24 -57.01 -63.49
N GLY A 526 -17.76 -58.22 -63.29
CA GLY A 526 -19.09 -58.41 -62.73
C GLY A 526 -19.04 -58.22 -61.23
N GLU A 527 -19.97 -57.40 -60.74
CA GLU A 527 -20.26 -57.22 -59.32
C GLU A 527 -20.30 -58.59 -58.63
N SER A 528 -19.25 -58.88 -57.88
CA SER A 528 -19.35 -59.89 -56.84
C SER A 528 -20.22 -59.25 -55.76
N ASP A 529 -21.50 -59.61 -55.73
CA ASP A 529 -22.38 -59.33 -54.59
C ASP A 529 -21.72 -59.91 -53.33
N LEU A 530 -21.01 -59.04 -52.61
CA LEU A 530 -20.55 -59.19 -51.24
C LEU A 530 -20.40 -57.83 -50.57
#